data_AF-A0A4Q7VYR3-F1
#
_entry.id   AF-A0A4Q7VYR3-F1
#
_cell.length_a   1.000
_cell.length_b   1.000
_cell.length_c   1.000
_cell.angle_alpha   90.00
_cell.angle_beta   90.00
_cell.angle_gamma   90.00
#
_symmetry.space_group_name_H-M   'P 1'
#
loop_
_entity.id
_entity.type
_entity.pdbx_description
1 polymer ?
#
loop_
_entity_poly.entity_id
_entity_poly.type
_entity_poly.pdbx_seq_one_letter_code
_entity_poly.pdbx_strand_id
1 'polypeptide(L)'
;MTQHTNFSTRLDDLQKRVQTAKSAVQTAATESEAQLKERIDRAQSNLDQSAQNARQETSQAADSARAKWAQVKADAAAKMSDVKANMDKRTRHMDAKLAANDADWAEADAAEALDFADWAVDNAQLVILDSIHARAHADKLAKAADNS
;
A
#
# COMPACT_ATOMS: atom_id res chain seq x y z
N MET A 1 -11.14 22.25 18.50
CA MET A 1 -11.85 21.43 17.50
C MET A 1 -10.97 20.24 17.19
N THR A 2 -11.28 19.07 17.74
CA THR A 2 -10.59 17.83 17.39
C THR A 2 -10.83 17.58 15.89
N GLN A 3 -9.77 17.59 15.08
CA GLN A 3 -9.87 17.15 13.70
C GLN A 3 -10.32 15.68 13.72
N HIS A 4 -11.58 15.44 13.42
CA HIS A 4 -12.03 14.09 13.11
C HIS A 4 -11.40 13.71 11.78
N THR A 5 -10.59 12.67 11.77
CA THR A 5 -10.09 12.08 10.53
C THR A 5 -11.28 11.78 9.63
N ASN A 6 -11.35 12.41 8.45
CA ASN A 6 -12.38 12.10 7.48
C ASN A 6 -12.01 10.79 6.77
N PHE A 7 -12.43 9.67 7.37
CA PHE A 7 -12.17 8.34 6.82
C PHE A 7 -12.79 8.15 5.44
N SER A 8 -13.93 8.78 5.15
CA SER A 8 -14.56 8.74 3.82
C SER A 8 -13.63 9.31 2.76
N THR A 9 -13.10 10.51 2.96
CA THR A 9 -12.16 11.13 2.00
C THR A 9 -10.91 10.28 1.80
N ARG A 10 -10.37 9.68 2.87
CA ARG A 10 -9.19 8.79 2.76
C ARG A 10 -9.51 7.50 1.99
N LEU A 11 -10.70 6.94 2.16
CA LEU A 11 -11.17 5.78 1.41
C LEU A 11 -11.44 6.12 -0.07
N ASP A 12 -12.01 7.29 -0.35
CA ASP A 12 -12.20 7.78 -1.73
C ASP A 12 -10.86 7.94 -2.46
N ASP A 13 -9.85 8.46 -1.77
CA ASP A 13 -8.51 8.60 -2.34
C ASP A 13 -7.83 7.24 -2.53
N LEU A 14 -8.04 6.27 -1.63
CA LEU A 14 -7.59 4.89 -1.81
C LEU A 14 -8.25 4.26 -3.05
N GLN A 15 -9.57 4.43 -3.21
CA GLN A 15 -10.31 3.95 -4.38
C GLN A 15 -9.72 4.54 -5.68
N LYS A 16 -9.45 5.85 -5.72
CA LYS A 16 -8.83 6.49 -6.90
C LYS A 16 -7.45 5.90 -7.22
N ARG A 17 -6.64 5.61 -6.20
CA ARG A 17 -5.32 4.97 -6.38
C ARG A 17 -5.46 3.57 -6.97
N VAL A 18 -6.39 2.76 -6.46
CA VAL A 18 -6.67 1.42 -7.01
C VAL A 18 -7.13 1.51 -8.47
N GLN A 19 -8.01 2.44 -8.82
CA GLN A 19 -8.43 2.65 -10.21
C GLN A 19 -7.29 3.09 -11.13
N THR A 20 -6.40 3.95 -10.61
CA THR A 20 -5.20 4.40 -11.32
C THR A 20 -4.25 3.22 -11.58
N ALA A 21 -4.01 2.39 -10.56
CA ALA A 21 -3.19 1.19 -10.69
C ALA A 21 -3.77 0.21 -11.72
N LYS A 22 -5.08 -0.05 -11.67
CA LYS A 22 -5.77 -0.89 -12.67
C LYS A 22 -5.57 -0.38 -14.10
N SER A 23 -5.81 0.91 -14.33
CA SER A 23 -5.64 1.54 -15.64
C SER A 23 -4.19 1.47 -16.13
N ALA A 24 -3.24 1.65 -15.21
CA ALA A 24 -1.81 1.55 -15.49
C ALA A 24 -1.40 0.13 -15.93
N VAL A 25 -1.87 -0.90 -15.24
CA VAL A 25 -1.61 -2.32 -15.59
C VAL A 25 -2.25 -2.68 -16.94
N GLN A 26 -3.48 -2.24 -17.19
CA GLN A 26 -4.15 -2.46 -18.48
C GLN A 26 -3.39 -1.83 -19.65
N THR A 27 -2.81 -0.65 -19.44
CA THR A 27 -1.96 0.00 -20.44
C THR A 27 -0.65 -0.77 -20.63
N ALA A 28 -0.01 -1.14 -19.52
CA ALA A 28 1.25 -1.88 -19.51
C ALA A 28 1.19 -3.20 -20.31
N ALA A 29 0.06 -3.90 -20.28
CA ALA A 29 -0.14 -5.12 -21.05
C ALA A 29 -0.01 -4.95 -22.59
N THR A 30 -0.04 -3.70 -23.08
CA THR A 30 0.10 -3.36 -24.51
C THR A 30 1.44 -2.69 -24.85
N GLU A 31 2.28 -2.44 -23.85
CA GLU A 31 3.53 -1.68 -23.97
C GLU A 31 4.72 -2.60 -24.36
N SER A 32 5.70 -2.03 -25.05
CA SER A 32 6.97 -2.70 -25.31
C SER A 32 7.82 -2.86 -24.04
N GLU A 33 8.78 -3.78 -24.04
CA GLU A 33 9.68 -4.02 -22.90
C GLU A 33 10.38 -2.73 -22.40
N ALA A 34 10.81 -1.87 -23.32
CA ALA A 34 11.44 -0.59 -22.98
C ALA A 34 10.47 0.36 -22.25
N GLN A 35 9.21 0.43 -22.70
CA GLN A 35 8.17 1.24 -22.06
C GLN A 35 7.78 0.67 -20.69
N LEU A 36 7.72 -0.66 -20.57
CA LEU A 36 7.48 -1.35 -19.31
C LEU A 36 8.56 -1.02 -18.27
N LYS A 37 9.83 -0.99 -18.68
CA LYS A 37 10.95 -0.62 -17.80
C LYS A 37 10.79 0.81 -17.25
N GLU A 38 10.47 1.77 -18.11
CA GLU A 38 10.24 3.16 -17.71
C GLU A 38 9.03 3.29 -16.77
N ARG A 39 7.95 2.55 -17.04
CA ARG A 39 6.76 2.54 -16.19
C ARG A 39 7.06 1.94 -14.81
N ILE A 40 7.86 0.88 -14.75
CA ILE A 40 8.30 0.29 -13.49
C ILE A 40 9.12 1.31 -12.70
N ASP A 41 10.11 1.96 -13.31
CA ASP A 41 10.93 2.99 -12.65
C ASP A 41 10.08 4.13 -12.06
N ARG A 42 9.06 4.60 -12.80
CA ARG A 42 8.08 5.58 -12.29
C ARG A 42 7.26 5.05 -11.13
N ALA A 43 6.80 3.80 -11.20
CA ALA A 43 6.06 3.18 -10.10
C ALA A 43 6.95 3.08 -8.84
N GLN A 44 8.26 2.84 -8.99
CA GLN A 44 9.19 2.85 -7.86
C GLN A 44 9.27 4.22 -7.20
N SER A 45 9.47 5.27 -8.00
CA SER A 45 9.56 6.64 -7.48
C SER A 45 8.28 7.07 -6.75
N ASN A 46 7.11 6.71 -7.27
CA ASN A 46 5.82 7.00 -6.63
C ASN A 46 5.64 6.27 -5.30
N LEU A 47 6.13 5.03 -5.20
CA LEU A 47 6.10 4.25 -3.96
C LEU A 47 7.00 4.89 -2.91
N ASP A 48 8.24 5.26 -3.28
CA ASP A 48 9.19 5.91 -2.39
C ASP A 48 8.63 7.23 -1.84
N GLN A 49 8.02 8.04 -2.70
CA GLN A 49 7.40 9.29 -2.29
C GLN A 49 6.20 9.07 -1.37
N SER A 50 5.37 8.06 -1.64
CA SER A 50 4.25 7.69 -0.76
C SER A 50 4.73 7.23 0.62
N ALA A 51 5.82 6.45 0.67
CA ALA A 51 6.42 6.00 1.91
C ALA A 51 6.98 7.16 2.75
N GLN A 52 7.56 8.18 2.10
CA GLN A 52 8.07 9.40 2.72
C GLN A 52 6.94 10.29 3.27
N ASN A 53 5.90 10.55 2.48
CA ASN A 53 4.75 11.38 2.91
C ASN A 53 4.05 10.75 4.13
N ALA A 54 3.88 9.43 4.13
CA ALA A 54 3.30 8.70 5.27
C ALA A 54 4.20 8.69 6.53
N ARG A 55 5.46 9.17 6.48
CA ARG A 55 6.31 9.42 7.67
C ARG A 55 6.05 10.80 8.28
N GLN A 56 5.67 11.79 7.47
CA GLN A 56 5.46 13.17 7.92
C GLN A 56 4.09 13.38 8.57
N GLU A 57 3.06 12.65 8.14
CA GLU A 57 1.68 12.80 8.66
C GLU A 57 1.43 12.16 10.04
N THR A 58 2.36 11.38 10.58
CA THR A 58 2.15 10.77 11.90
C THR A 58 2.44 11.81 12.98
N SER A 59 1.44 12.19 13.78
CA SER A 59 1.58 13.14 14.91
C SER A 59 2.08 12.43 16.19
N GLN A 60 2.49 13.22 17.18
CA GLN A 60 3.17 12.81 18.42
C GLN A 60 2.39 11.88 19.38
N ALA A 61 1.12 11.54 19.10
CA ALA A 61 0.28 10.77 20.01
C ALA A 61 0.21 9.24 19.73
N ALA A 62 1.04 8.69 18.84
CA ALA A 62 0.81 7.37 18.23
C ALA A 62 2.08 6.51 18.03
N ASP A 63 2.98 6.46 19.01
CA ASP A 63 4.28 5.79 18.85
C ASP A 63 4.16 4.28 18.55
N SER A 64 3.16 3.59 19.10
CA SER A 64 2.89 2.18 18.80
C SER A 64 2.36 1.95 17.38
N ALA A 65 1.54 2.89 16.86
CA ALA A 65 1.05 2.84 15.49
C ALA A 65 2.16 3.19 14.49
N ARG A 66 3.06 4.12 14.84
CA ARG A 66 4.29 4.40 14.07
C ARG A 66 5.18 3.17 13.95
N ALA A 67 5.39 2.41 15.03
CA ALA A 67 6.24 1.22 15.02
C ALA A 67 5.70 0.13 14.07
N LYS A 68 4.40 -0.18 14.16
CA LYS A 68 3.74 -1.13 13.23
C LYS A 68 3.80 -0.65 11.78
N TRP A 69 3.60 0.65 11.55
CA TRP A 69 3.68 1.24 10.22
C TRP A 69 5.11 1.27 9.65
N ALA A 70 6.12 1.42 10.50
CA ALA A 70 7.52 1.32 10.12
C ALA A 70 7.88 -0.11 9.69
N GLN A 71 7.35 -1.12 10.39
CA GLN A 71 7.56 -2.52 10.04
C GLN A 71 6.90 -2.89 8.71
N VAL A 72 5.62 -2.55 8.50
CA VAL A 72 4.93 -2.78 7.22
C VAL A 72 5.67 -2.11 6.05
N LYS A 73 6.25 -0.93 6.26
CA LYS A 73 7.07 -0.24 5.26
C LYS A 73 8.41 -0.93 5.00
N ALA A 74 9.06 -1.48 6.03
CA ALA A 74 10.30 -2.22 5.87
C ALA A 74 10.07 -3.50 5.04
N ASP A 75 8.97 -4.21 5.33
CA ASP A 75 8.60 -5.42 4.61
C ASP A 75 8.24 -5.12 3.14
N ALA A 76 7.52 -4.02 2.88
CA ALA A 76 7.25 -3.57 1.52
C ALA A 76 8.52 -3.14 0.75
N ALA A 77 9.46 -2.46 1.41
CA ALA A 77 10.74 -2.06 0.80
C ALA A 77 11.65 -3.27 0.51
N ALA A 78 11.62 -4.30 1.37
CA ALA A 78 12.33 -5.56 1.12
C ALA A 78 11.76 -6.28 -0.12
N LYS A 79 10.43 -6.47 -0.19
CA LYS A 79 9.78 -7.04 -1.39
C LYS A 79 10.11 -6.25 -2.66
N MET A 80 10.17 -4.93 -2.58
CA MET A 80 10.55 -4.06 -3.70
C MET A 80 11.98 -4.31 -4.20
N SER A 81 12.93 -4.46 -3.26
CA SER A 81 14.32 -4.79 -3.58
C SER A 81 14.42 -6.16 -4.27
N ASP A 82 13.64 -7.13 -3.81
CA ASP A 82 13.62 -8.48 -4.38
C ASP A 82 13.07 -8.48 -5.81
N VAL A 83 11.99 -7.73 -6.08
CA VAL A 83 11.45 -7.54 -7.44
C VAL A 83 12.51 -6.91 -8.36
N LYS A 84 13.26 -5.90 -7.90
CA LYS A 84 14.33 -5.25 -8.68
C LYS A 84 15.46 -6.23 -9.01
N ALA A 85 15.90 -7.01 -8.03
CA ALA A 85 16.93 -8.03 -8.21
C ALA A 85 16.48 -9.11 -9.21
N ASN A 86 15.23 -9.55 -9.14
CA ASN A 86 14.65 -10.52 -10.07
C ASN A 86 14.49 -9.98 -11.49
N MET A 87 14.18 -8.69 -11.66
CA MET A 87 14.16 -8.04 -12.97
C MET A 87 15.55 -7.95 -13.59
N ASP A 88 16.56 -7.51 -12.84
CA ASP A 88 17.94 -7.39 -13.34
C ASP A 88 18.60 -8.74 -13.64
N LYS A 89 18.11 -9.82 -13.03
CA LYS A 89 18.49 -11.20 -13.34
C LYS A 89 17.90 -11.65 -14.68
N ARG A 90 16.61 -11.38 -14.93
CA ARG A 90 15.90 -11.72 -16.18
C ARG A 90 16.56 -11.14 -17.42
N THR A 91 17.00 -9.89 -17.38
CA THR A 91 17.67 -9.20 -18.52
C THR A 91 19.00 -9.84 -18.94
N ARG A 92 19.53 -10.79 -18.16
CA ARG A 92 20.80 -11.49 -18.43
C ARG A 92 20.61 -12.93 -18.91
N HIS A 93 19.38 -13.45 -18.96
CA HIS A 93 19.11 -14.81 -19.41
C HIS A 93 18.95 -14.88 -20.93
N MET A 94 19.74 -15.75 -21.57
CA MET A 94 19.67 -16.06 -23.02
C MET A 94 18.89 -17.36 -23.30
N ASP A 95 18.42 -18.06 -22.25
CA ASP A 95 17.68 -19.31 -22.34
C ASP A 95 16.18 -19.08 -22.13
N ALA A 96 15.37 -19.46 -23.12
CA ALA A 96 13.92 -19.23 -23.14
C ALA A 96 13.17 -19.97 -22.01
N LYS A 97 13.67 -21.12 -21.55
CA LYS A 97 13.04 -21.90 -20.47
C LYS A 97 13.29 -21.25 -19.10
N LEU A 98 14.47 -20.65 -18.91
CA LEU A 98 14.75 -19.86 -17.71
C LEU A 98 13.93 -18.57 -17.70
N ALA A 99 13.80 -17.90 -18.85
CA ALA A 99 12.96 -16.71 -18.97
C ALA A 99 11.47 -16.98 -18.67
N ALA A 100 10.93 -18.12 -19.13
CA ALA A 100 9.55 -18.53 -18.84
C ALA A 100 9.33 -18.80 -17.34
N ASN A 101 10.23 -19.57 -16.71
CA ASN A 101 10.14 -19.81 -15.26
C ASN A 101 10.22 -18.50 -14.45
N ASP A 102 11.12 -17.57 -14.82
CA ASP A 102 11.21 -16.28 -14.14
C ASP A 102 9.96 -15.41 -14.34
N ALA A 103 9.24 -15.57 -15.46
CA ALA A 103 7.95 -14.93 -15.69
C ALA A 103 6.87 -15.52 -14.76
N ASP A 104 6.78 -16.85 -14.66
CA ASP A 104 5.83 -17.54 -13.76
C ASP A 104 6.02 -17.10 -12.30
N TRP A 105 7.27 -16.98 -11.83
CA TRP A 105 7.59 -16.47 -10.49
C TRP A 105 7.13 -15.04 -10.29
N ALA A 106 7.29 -14.17 -11.30
CA ALA A 106 6.87 -12.79 -11.19
C ALA A 106 5.35 -12.61 -11.21
N GLU A 107 4.63 -13.47 -11.94
CA GLU A 107 3.17 -13.53 -11.89
C GLU A 107 2.67 -13.99 -10.52
N ALA A 108 3.34 -14.97 -9.89
CA ALA A 108 3.05 -15.40 -8.53
C ALA A 108 3.30 -14.28 -7.50
N ASP A 109 4.42 -13.56 -7.60
CA ASP A 109 4.73 -12.39 -6.76
C ASP A 109 3.66 -11.30 -6.90
N ALA A 110 3.17 -11.07 -8.12
CA ALA A 110 2.10 -10.09 -8.39
C ALA A 110 0.76 -10.51 -7.76
N ALA A 111 0.42 -11.80 -7.80
CA ALA A 111 -0.78 -12.33 -7.15
C ALA A 111 -0.69 -12.18 -5.62
N GLU A 112 0.45 -12.52 -5.01
CA GLU A 112 0.66 -12.36 -3.57
C GLU A 112 0.58 -10.88 -3.14
N ALA A 113 1.04 -9.95 -3.99
CA ALA A 113 0.92 -8.52 -3.74
C ALA A 113 -0.55 -8.04 -3.75
N LEU A 114 -1.40 -8.62 -4.62
CA LEU A 114 -2.84 -8.34 -4.61
C LEU A 114 -3.52 -8.92 -3.37
N ASP A 115 -3.21 -10.16 -3.00
CA ASP A 115 -3.75 -10.79 -1.78
C ASP A 115 -3.41 -9.97 -0.52
N PHE A 116 -2.18 -9.45 -0.45
CA PHE A 116 -1.77 -8.56 0.63
C PHE A 116 -2.54 -7.22 0.61
N ALA A 117 -2.78 -6.64 -0.57
CA ALA A 117 -3.53 -5.40 -0.70
C ALA A 117 -4.99 -5.59 -0.24
N ASP A 118 -5.63 -6.69 -0.64
CA ASP A 118 -7.00 -7.03 -0.22
C ASP A 118 -7.08 -7.17 1.31
N TRP A 119 -6.16 -7.94 1.92
CA TRP A 119 -6.08 -8.04 3.38
C TRP A 119 -5.88 -6.68 4.06
N ALA A 120 -5.05 -5.81 3.48
CA ALA A 120 -4.78 -4.50 4.04
C ALA A 120 -6.01 -3.58 4.01
N VAL A 121 -6.86 -3.68 2.97
CA VAL A 121 -8.14 -2.95 2.91
C VAL A 121 -9.10 -3.44 3.99
N ASP A 122 -9.24 -4.76 4.17
CA ASP A 122 -10.11 -5.33 5.21
C ASP A 122 -9.64 -4.94 6.62
N ASN A 123 -8.33 -4.97 6.87
CA ASN A 123 -7.73 -4.52 8.12
C ASN A 123 -8.03 -3.03 8.39
N ALA A 124 -7.86 -2.17 7.37
CA ALA A 124 -8.15 -0.75 7.49
C ALA A 124 -9.62 -0.51 7.87
N GLN A 125 -10.55 -1.24 7.26
CA GLN A 125 -11.97 -1.17 7.62
C GLN A 125 -12.19 -1.53 9.11
N LEU A 126 -11.62 -2.63 9.58
CA LEU A 126 -11.76 -3.05 10.98
C LEU A 126 -11.27 -1.98 11.96
N VAL A 127 -10.09 -1.41 11.73
CA VAL A 127 -9.49 -0.39 12.62
C VAL A 127 -10.27 0.93 12.58
N ILE A 128 -10.83 1.31 11.43
CA ILE A 128 -11.71 2.48 11.30
C ILE A 128 -12.98 2.29 12.15
N LEU A 129 -13.61 1.12 12.08
CA LEU A 129 -14.80 0.81 12.86
C LEU A 129 -14.52 0.84 14.37
N ASP A 130 -13.40 0.27 14.81
CA ASP A 130 -12.95 0.36 16.22
C ASP A 130 -12.75 1.81 16.67
N SER A 131 -12.12 2.64 15.82
CA SER A 131 -11.93 4.07 16.11
C SER A 131 -13.25 4.83 16.26
N ILE A 132 -14.22 4.56 15.39
CA ILE A 132 -15.57 5.15 15.45
C ILE A 132 -16.27 4.71 16.74
N HIS A 133 -16.20 3.42 17.08
CA HIS A 133 -16.77 2.88 18.32
C HIS A 133 -16.15 3.53 19.56
N ALA A 134 -14.82 3.64 19.62
CA ALA A 134 -14.10 4.26 20.73
C ALA A 134 -14.51 5.74 20.93
N ARG A 135 -14.70 6.49 19.84
CA ARG A 135 -15.19 7.88 19.91
C ARG A 135 -16.61 7.95 20.44
N ALA A 136 -17.52 7.13 19.92
CA ALA A 136 -18.90 7.09 20.39
C ALA A 136 -19.00 6.72 21.87
N HIS A 137 -18.16 5.80 22.34
CA HIS A 137 -18.06 5.44 23.75
C HIS A 137 -17.57 6.61 24.61
N ALA A 138 -16.52 7.31 24.19
CA ALA A 138 -16.01 8.49 24.88
C ALA A 138 -17.07 9.60 24.98
N ASP A 139 -17.78 9.88 23.90
CA ASP A 139 -18.85 10.90 23.87
C ASP A 139 -20.03 10.51 24.77
N LYS A 140 -20.34 9.22 24.87
CA LYS A 140 -21.35 8.70 25.81
C LYS A 140 -20.95 8.93 27.27
N LEU A 141 -19.69 8.66 27.62
CA LEU A 141 -19.18 8.86 28.97
C LEU A 141 -19.12 10.35 29.35
N ALA A 142 -18.69 11.21 28.43
CA ALA A 142 -18.68 12.65 28.64
C ALA A 142 -20.08 13.19 28.95
N LYS A 143 -21.09 12.80 28.16
CA LYS A 143 -22.50 13.17 28.41
C LYS A 143 -23.04 12.63 29.74
N ALA A 144 -22.58 11.47 30.19
CA ALA A 144 -23.00 10.92 31.49
C ALA A 144 -22.43 11.74 32.65
N ALA A 145 -21.17 12.20 32.53
CA ALA A 145 -20.51 13.04 33.52
C ALA A 145 -21.10 14.46 33.60
N ASP A 146 -21.52 15.04 32.47
CA ASP A 146 -22.15 16.38 32.43
C ASP A 146 -23.57 16.40 33.03
N ASN A 147 -24.22 15.25 33.17
CA ASN A 147 -25.59 15.11 33.70
C ASN A 147 -25.64 14.67 35.17
N SER A 148 -24.50 14.53 35.84
CA SER A 148 -24.34 14.14 37.24
C SER A 148 -23.74 15.26 38.07
#